data_AF-A0AAN9AWW8-F1
#
_entry.id   AF-A0AAN9AWW8-F1
#
_cell.length_a   1.000
_cell.length_b   1.000
_cell.length_c   1.000
_cell.angle_alpha   90.00
_cell.angle_beta   90.00
_cell.angle_gamma   90.00
#
_symmetry.space_group_name_H-M   'P 1'
#
loop_
_entity.id
_entity.type
_entity.pdbx_description
1 polymer ?
#
loop_
_entity_poly.entity_id
_entity_poly.type
_entity_poly.pdbx_seq_one_letter_code
_entity_poly.pdbx_strand_id
1 'polypeptide(L)'
;MESPAGKRKALTLEQRVAALKKLDSGQLCRDVAKEMGCGKTQIARIKSEKEDVMKEWESGAQIDQKFVKRRKTQYEDLNNVVWEWFCTARSVEESACQWTTYTGKKMQPFIIYHSPLPPSY
;
A
#
# COMPACT_ATOMS: atom_id res chain seq x y z
N MET A 1 11.31 10.65 -32.06
CA MET A 1 10.92 9.90 -30.85
C MET A 1 9.48 10.29 -30.51
N GLU A 2 8.52 9.55 -31.06
CA GLU A 2 7.11 9.78 -30.78
C GLU A 2 6.73 9.16 -29.43
N SER A 3 6.09 9.97 -28.58
CA SER A 3 5.48 9.52 -27.34
C SER A 3 4.21 8.74 -27.70
N PRO A 4 3.96 7.53 -27.18
CA PRO A 4 2.81 6.72 -27.56
C PRO A 4 1.52 7.42 -27.12
N ALA A 5 0.88 8.07 -28.09
CA ALA A 5 -0.41 8.73 -27.95
C ALA A 5 -1.48 7.68 -27.66
N GLY A 6 -1.71 7.38 -26.38
CA GLY A 6 -2.81 6.50 -26.00
C GLY A 6 -2.89 6.10 -24.53
N LYS A 7 -1.78 6.09 -23.79
CA LYS A 7 -1.79 5.65 -22.38
C LYS A 7 -1.13 6.69 -21.48
N ARG A 8 -1.91 7.27 -20.56
CA ARG A 8 -1.40 8.20 -19.54
C ARG A 8 -0.46 7.42 -18.60
N LYS A 9 0.82 7.84 -18.53
CA LYS A 9 1.81 7.24 -17.64
C LYS A 9 1.56 7.68 -16.18
N ALA A 10 1.21 6.74 -15.32
CA ALA A 10 1.22 6.96 -13.87
C ALA A 10 2.67 6.93 -13.36
N LEU A 11 3.07 7.94 -12.58
CA LEU A 11 4.40 8.02 -11.98
C LEU A 11 4.38 7.35 -10.60
N THR A 12 5.43 6.60 -10.28
CA THR A 12 5.64 6.05 -8.94
C THR A 12 6.04 7.14 -7.94
N LEU A 13 6.01 6.82 -6.64
CA LEU A 13 6.42 7.76 -5.60
C LEU A 13 7.87 8.25 -5.81
N GLU A 14 8.78 7.34 -6.13
CA GLU A 14 10.18 7.68 -6.46
C GLU A 14 10.28 8.67 -7.63
N GLN A 15 9.55 8.41 -8.70
CA GLN A 15 9.55 9.27 -9.89
C GLN A 15 8.97 10.66 -9.58
N ARG A 16 8.00 10.76 -8.67
CA ARG A 16 7.45 12.04 -8.21
C ARG A 16 8.49 12.82 -7.40
N VAL A 17 9.20 12.16 -6.48
CA VAL A 17 10.29 12.78 -5.70
C VAL A 17 11.43 13.22 -6.61
N ALA A 18 11.81 12.40 -7.60
CA ALA A 18 12.81 12.76 -8.60
C ALA A 18 12.37 13.96 -9.45
N ALA A 19 11.08 14.05 -9.83
CA ALA A 19 10.53 15.21 -10.52
C ALA A 19 10.59 16.47 -9.64
N LEU A 20 10.29 16.36 -8.34
CA LEU A 20 10.40 17.48 -7.40
C LEU A 20 11.85 17.99 -7.27
N LYS A 21 12.83 17.10 -7.14
CA LYS A 21 14.26 17.47 -7.08
C LYS A 21 14.69 18.27 -8.31
N LYS A 22 14.22 17.89 -9.49
CA LYS A 22 14.49 18.60 -10.76
C LYS A 22 13.80 19.96 -10.86
N LEU A 23 12.58 20.06 -10.32
CA LEU A 23 11.87 21.33 -10.24
C LEU A 23 12.55 22.28 -9.24
N ASP A 24 13.05 21.76 -8.12
CA ASP A 24 13.80 22.53 -7.13
C ASP A 24 15.16 23.00 -7.68
N SER A 25 15.80 22.22 -8.57
CA SER A 25 17.01 22.64 -9.29
C SER A 25 16.75 23.68 -10.40
N GLY A 26 15.51 24.17 -10.54
CA GLY A 26 15.15 25.25 -11.47
C GLY A 26 14.71 24.79 -12.87
N GLN A 27 14.51 23.50 -13.12
CA GLN A 27 14.00 23.04 -14.42
C GLN A 27 12.54 23.41 -14.63
N LEU A 28 12.17 23.67 -15.89
CA LEU A 28 10.80 23.96 -16.27
C LEU A 28 9.94 22.69 -16.25
N CYS A 29 8.68 22.80 -15.81
CA CYS A 29 7.75 21.66 -15.78
C CYS A 29 7.57 20.97 -17.14
N ARG A 30 7.76 21.69 -18.24
CA ARG A 30 7.66 21.14 -19.61
C ARG A 30 8.79 20.16 -19.90
N ASP A 31 10.01 20.48 -19.47
CA ASP A 31 11.19 19.68 -19.77
C ASP A 31 11.22 18.43 -18.89
N VAL A 32 10.89 18.60 -17.61
CA VAL A 32 10.69 17.47 -16.68
C VAL A 32 9.59 16.52 -17.18
N ALA A 33 8.48 17.04 -17.72
CA ALA A 33 7.40 16.22 -18.26
C ALA A 33 7.84 15.40 -19.47
N LYS A 34 8.64 16.00 -20.38
CA LYS A 34 9.20 15.30 -21.55
C LYS A 34 10.16 14.19 -21.12
N GLU A 35 11.09 14.49 -20.21
CA GLU A 35 12.07 13.52 -19.74
C GLU A 35 11.41 12.34 -19.02
N MET A 36 10.38 12.62 -18.23
CA MET A 36 9.61 11.58 -17.52
C MET A 36 8.58 10.87 -18.40
N GLY A 37 8.33 11.34 -19.63
CA GLY A 37 7.31 10.79 -20.53
C GLY A 37 5.89 10.88 -19.96
N CYS A 38 5.57 11.98 -19.27
CA CYS A 38 4.29 12.19 -18.61
C CYS A 38 3.63 13.51 -19.04
N GLY A 39 2.38 13.75 -18.61
CA GLY A 39 1.65 14.96 -18.96
C GLY A 39 2.13 16.19 -18.18
N LYS A 40 2.21 17.36 -18.83
CA LYS A 40 2.55 18.64 -18.16
C LYS A 40 1.67 18.90 -16.93
N THR A 41 0.38 18.63 -17.02
CA THR A 41 -0.58 18.80 -15.91
C THR A 41 -0.24 17.92 -14.71
N GLN A 42 0.32 16.73 -14.94
CA GLN A 42 0.72 15.82 -13.88
C GLN A 42 1.93 16.37 -13.10
N ILE A 43 2.93 16.91 -13.80
CA ILE A 43 4.08 17.58 -13.17
C ILE A 43 3.64 18.84 -12.42
N ALA A 44 2.76 19.65 -13.01
CA ALA A 44 2.23 20.85 -12.34
C ALA A 44 1.49 20.50 -11.04
N ARG A 45 0.71 19.41 -11.05
CA ARG A 45 0.03 18.90 -9.86
C ARG A 45 1.01 18.37 -8.81
N ILE A 46 2.05 17.64 -9.22
CA ILE A 46 3.11 17.18 -8.31
C ILE A 46 3.79 18.39 -7.64
N LYS A 47 4.02 19.47 -8.40
CA LYS A 47 4.59 20.71 -7.85
C LYS A 47 3.70 21.35 -6.79
N SER A 48 2.39 21.39 -6.99
CA SER A 48 1.46 21.94 -5.99
C SER A 48 1.28 21.04 -4.77
N GLU A 49 1.36 19.72 -4.94
CA GLU A 49 1.22 18.72 -3.87
C GLU A 49 2.59 18.33 -3.26
N LYS A 50 3.61 19.20 -3.35
CA LYS A 50 5.01 18.90 -2.94
C LYS A 50 5.10 18.38 -1.50
N GLU A 51 4.43 19.05 -0.56
CA GLU A 51 4.47 18.69 0.86
C GLU A 51 3.89 17.30 1.11
N ASP A 52 2.76 16.98 0.48
CA ASP A 52 2.10 15.68 0.62
C ASP A 52 2.98 14.55 0.07
N VAL A 53 3.65 14.77 -1.06
CA VAL A 53 4.59 13.80 -1.66
C VAL A 53 5.77 13.53 -0.73
N MET A 54 6.31 14.56 -0.09
CA MET A 54 7.43 14.41 0.83
C MET A 54 7.01 13.71 2.13
N LYS A 55 5.85 14.03 2.68
CA LYS A 55 5.27 13.30 3.83
C LYS A 55 5.04 11.82 3.53
N GLU A 56 4.56 11.51 2.32
CA GLU A 56 4.36 10.13 1.86
C GLU A 56 5.69 9.39 1.68
N TRP A 57 6.74 10.09 1.25
CA TRP A 57 8.11 9.55 1.17
C TRP A 57 8.71 9.25 2.55
N GLU A 58 8.53 10.16 3.51
CA GLU A 58 9.05 10.04 4.87
C GLU A 58 8.32 8.97 5.70
N SER A 59 7.03 8.73 5.44
CA SER A 59 6.26 7.68 6.12
C SER A 59 6.68 6.25 5.73
N GLY A 60 7.63 6.10 4.80
CA GLY A 60 8.09 4.79 4.32
C GLY A 60 7.08 4.09 3.41
N ALA A 61 6.19 4.85 2.75
CA ALA A 61 5.23 4.30 1.80
C ALA A 61 5.94 3.55 0.66
N GLN A 62 5.25 2.56 0.09
CA GLN A 62 5.83 1.70 -0.93
C GLN A 62 6.29 2.51 -2.15
N ILE A 63 7.59 2.44 -2.45
CA ILE A 63 8.27 3.24 -3.48
C ILE A 63 7.65 3.04 -4.88
N ASP A 64 7.22 1.80 -5.17
CA ASP A 64 6.61 1.39 -6.44
C ASP A 64 5.12 1.76 -6.56
N GLN A 65 4.53 2.35 -5.52
CA GLN A 65 3.12 2.70 -5.52
C GLN A 65 2.85 3.79 -6.58
N LYS A 66 1.98 3.45 -7.53
CA LYS A 66 1.55 4.35 -8.62
C LYS A 66 0.33 5.21 -8.24
N PHE A 67 -0.36 4.88 -7.16
CA PHE A 67 -1.59 5.53 -6.73
C PHE A 67 -1.36 6.35 -5.46
N VAL A 68 -1.46 7.67 -5.59
CA VAL A 68 -1.29 8.66 -4.51
C VAL A 68 -2.39 8.57 -3.46
N LYS A 69 -3.61 8.27 -3.90
CA LYS A 69 -4.78 8.19 -3.02
C LYS A 69 -5.33 6.79 -3.12
N ARG A 70 -5.47 6.13 -1.97
CA ARG A 70 -6.30 4.93 -1.88
C ARG A 70 -7.68 5.30 -2.42
N ARG A 71 -8.25 4.41 -3.22
CA ARG A 71 -9.58 4.63 -3.78
C ARG A 71 -10.54 4.75 -2.60
N LYS A 72 -11.21 5.90 -2.45
CA LYS A 72 -12.29 6.03 -1.48
C LYS A 72 -13.34 4.99 -1.84
N THR A 73 -13.59 4.09 -0.91
CA THR A 73 -14.62 3.05 -1.04
C THR A 73 -15.88 3.57 -0.39
N GLN A 74 -17.04 3.07 -0.84
CA GLN A 74 -18.34 3.46 -0.26
C GLN A 74 -18.43 3.16 1.24
N TYR A 75 -17.62 2.21 1.72
CA TYR A 75 -17.62 1.71 3.09
C TYR A 75 -16.22 1.77 3.71
N GLU A 76 -15.61 2.95 3.71
CA GLU A 76 -14.27 3.17 4.26
C GLU A 76 -14.19 2.79 5.74
N ASP A 77 -15.23 3.10 6.52
CA ASP A 77 -15.34 2.74 7.94
C ASP A 77 -15.37 1.22 8.16
N LEU A 78 -16.18 0.48 7.39
CA LEU A 78 -16.22 -0.99 7.49
C LEU A 78 -14.87 -1.61 7.12
N ASN A 79 -14.22 -1.09 6.08
CA ASN A 79 -12.90 -1.58 5.68
C ASN A 79 -11.86 -1.35 6.77
N ASN A 80 -11.91 -0.22 7.48
CA ASN A 80 -11.03 0.05 8.61
C ASN A 80 -11.28 -0.94 9.75
N VAL A 81 -12.54 -1.17 10.14
CA VAL A 81 -12.89 -2.13 11.20
C VAL A 81 -12.45 -3.56 10.85
N VAL A 82 -12.69 -3.99 9.61
CA VAL A 82 -12.27 -5.32 9.14
C VAL A 82 -10.74 -5.46 9.12
N TRP A 83 -10.03 -4.39 8.72
CA TRP A 83 -8.58 -4.36 8.72
C TRP A 83 -7.99 -4.39 10.13
N GLU A 84 -8.59 -3.67 11.08
CA GLU A 84 -8.20 -3.70 12.50
C GLU A 84 -8.41 -5.09 13.09
N TRP A 85 -9.58 -5.71 12.85
CA TRP A 85 -9.84 -7.09 13.25
C TRP A 85 -8.80 -8.05 12.67
N PHE A 86 -8.51 -7.92 11.37
CA PHE A 86 -7.52 -8.78 10.70
C PHE A 86 -6.13 -8.61 11.32
N CYS A 87 -5.64 -7.39 11.51
CA CYS A 87 -4.36 -7.12 12.17
C CYS A 87 -4.31 -7.71 13.58
N THR A 88 -5.40 -7.55 14.34
CA THR A 88 -5.52 -8.10 15.69
C THR A 88 -5.46 -9.63 15.66
N ALA A 89 -6.23 -10.27 14.79
CA ALA A 89 -6.24 -11.73 14.64
C ALA A 89 -4.88 -12.28 14.21
N ARG A 90 -4.19 -11.59 13.28
CA ARG A 90 -2.85 -11.98 12.81
C ARG A 90 -1.75 -11.77 13.85
N SER A 91 -1.85 -10.73 14.68
CA SER A 91 -0.90 -10.50 15.79
C SER A 91 -1.15 -11.48 16.95
N VAL A 92 -2.39 -11.90 17.15
CA VAL A 92 -2.74 -12.98 18.09
C VAL A 92 -2.18 -14.32 17.61
N GLU A 93 -2.06 -14.56 16.30
CA GLU A 93 -1.40 -15.78 15.79
C GLU A 93 0.08 -15.89 16.20
N GLU A 94 0.80 -14.77 16.32
CA GLU A 94 2.20 -14.75 16.81
C GLU A 94 2.31 -14.73 18.35
N SER A 95 1.25 -14.35 19.07
CA SER A 95 1.26 -14.27 20.55
C SER A 95 0.44 -15.35 21.28
N ALA A 96 -0.35 -16.16 20.56
CA ALA A 96 -1.17 -17.24 21.12
C ALA A 96 -0.39 -18.51 21.52
N CYS A 97 0.96 -18.46 21.46
CA CYS A 97 1.81 -19.47 22.10
C CYS A 97 2.11 -19.18 23.58
N GLN A 98 1.45 -18.19 24.20
CA GLN A 98 1.36 -18.11 25.66
C GLN A 98 0.03 -18.72 26.12
N TRP A 99 0.01 -20.05 26.14
CA TRP A 99 -1.02 -20.82 26.82
C TRP A 99 -1.12 -20.32 28.27
N THR A 100 -2.31 -19.90 28.62
CA THR A 100 -2.75 -19.52 29.96
C THR A 100 -2.38 -20.58 31.00
N THR A 101 -1.66 -20.21 32.05
CA THR A 101 -1.70 -20.96 33.32
C THR A 101 -2.57 -20.21 34.32
N TYR A 102 -3.89 -20.29 34.14
CA TYR A 102 -4.81 -20.05 35.25
C TYR A 102 -5.42 -21.41 35.61
N THR A 103 -5.07 -21.90 36.80
CA THR A 103 -5.50 -23.17 37.42
C THR A 103 -4.88 -24.47 36.88
N GLY A 104 -3.58 -24.67 37.12
CA GLY A 104 -2.97 -25.93 37.60
C GLY A 104 -3.37 -27.32 37.03
N LYS A 105 -4.02 -27.42 35.88
CA LYS A 105 -4.41 -28.68 35.23
C LYS A 105 -4.08 -28.56 33.75
N LYS A 106 -3.15 -29.40 33.28
CA LYS A 106 -2.81 -29.53 31.86
C LYS A 106 -4.07 -29.98 31.10
N MET A 107 -4.67 -29.09 30.31
CA MET A 107 -5.61 -29.50 29.26
C MET A 107 -4.80 -29.94 28.04
N GLN A 108 -5.05 -31.16 27.58
CA GLN A 108 -4.55 -31.65 26.29
C GLN A 108 -5.23 -30.87 25.15
N PRO A 109 -4.49 -30.50 24.09
CA PRO A 109 -5.09 -29.84 22.94
C PRO A 109 -6.10 -30.78 22.27
N PHE A 110 -7.35 -30.33 22.15
CA PHE A 110 -8.39 -31.03 21.40
C PHE A 110 -8.13 -30.80 19.91
N ILE A 111 -7.30 -31.66 19.30
CA ILE A 111 -7.13 -31.66 17.85
C ILE A 111 -8.45 -32.13 17.25
N ILE A 112 -9.18 -31.22 16.60
CA ILE A 112 -10.34 -31.58 15.79
C ILE A 112 -9.81 -32.31 14.56
N TYR A 113 -9.71 -33.64 14.65
CA TYR A 113 -9.50 -34.49 13.49
C TYR A 113 -10.69 -34.30 12.55
N HIS A 114 -10.46 -33.65 11.40
CA HIS A 114 -11.35 -33.81 10.27
C HIS A 114 -11.20 -35.26 9.78
N SER A 115 -12.19 -36.08 10.13
CA SER A 115 -12.29 -37.46 9.69
C SER A 115 -12.39 -37.48 8.15
N PRO A 116 -11.49 -38.16 7.42
CA PRO A 116 -11.62 -38.30 5.98
C PRO A 116 -12.86 -39.14 5.66
N LEU A 117 -13.71 -38.63 4.76
CA LEU A 117 -14.89 -39.34 4.26
C LEU A 117 -14.51 -40.73 3.73
N PRO A 118 -15.30 -41.78 4.00
CA PRO A 118 -15.01 -43.12 3.49
C PRO A 118 -15.16 -43.15 1.96
N PRO A 119 -14.33 -43.94 1.25
CA PRO A 119 -14.45 -44.08 -0.20
C PRO A 119 -15.78 -44.74 -0.56
N SER A 120 -16.49 -44.13 -1.51
CA SER A 120 -17.65 -44.73 -2.16
C SER A 120 -17.21 -45.99 -2.93
N TYR A 121 -17.85 -47.11 -2.62
CA TYR A 121 -17.76 -48.34 -3.41
C TYR A 121 -18.51 -48.20 -4.73
#